data_AF-A0A1I4Y2M5-F1
#
_entry.id   AF-A0A1I4Y2M5-F1
#
_cell.length_a   1.000
_cell.length_b   1.000
_cell.length_c   1.000
_cell.angle_alpha   90.00
_cell.angle_beta   90.00
_cell.angle_gamma   90.00
#
_symmetry.space_group_name_H-M   'P 1'
#
loop_
_entity.id
_entity.type
_entity.pdbx_description
1 polymer ?
#
loop_
_entity_poly.entity_id
_entity_poly.type
_entity_poly.pdbx_seq_one_letter_code
_entity_poly.pdbx_strand_id
1 'polypeptide(L)'
;MDSKLDKSILATLENARRTSAQVSELMMIALRRFHPDVADEVDDLLELDQIRLVVQSDSVELKLFAIDQQNNAVGGQPLLTYRPQDKTCH
;
A
#
# COMPACT_ATOMS: atom_id res chain seq x y z
N MET A 1 15.64 -16.60 -25.81
CA MET A 1 15.35 -15.61 -24.75
C MET A 1 16.36 -14.48 -24.92
N ASP A 2 15.88 -13.28 -25.26
CA ASP A 2 16.76 -12.14 -25.50
C ASP A 2 17.13 -11.52 -24.15
N SER A 3 18.31 -11.90 -23.65
CA SER A 3 18.79 -11.59 -22.29
C SER A 3 18.78 -10.11 -21.90
N LYS A 4 18.70 -9.18 -22.88
CA LYS A 4 18.58 -7.73 -22.63
C LYS A 4 17.15 -7.33 -22.29
N LEU A 5 16.15 -7.91 -22.95
CA LEU A 5 14.74 -7.67 -22.67
C LEU A 5 14.40 -8.16 -21.26
N ASP A 6 14.88 -9.35 -20.90
CA ASP A 6 14.67 -9.94 -19.58
C ASP A 6 15.26 -9.07 -18.46
N LYS A 7 16.46 -8.50 -18.66
CA LYS A 7 17.08 -7.57 -17.70
C LYS A 7 16.29 -6.28 -17.53
N SER A 8 15.75 -5.73 -18.61
CA SER A 8 14.93 -4.51 -18.56
C SER A 8 13.62 -4.73 -17.79
N ILE A 9 12.96 -5.86 -18.03
CA ILE A 9 11.75 -6.26 -17.31
C ILE A 9 12.05 -6.41 -15.81
N LEU A 10 13.09 -7.14 -15.43
CA LEU A 10 13.46 -7.32 -14.02
C LEU A 10 13.81 -6.00 -13.32
N ALA A 11 14.54 -5.10 -14.00
CA ALA A 11 14.84 -3.78 -13.45
C ALA A 11 13.56 -2.95 -13.24
N THR A 12 12.61 -3.04 -14.17
CA THR A 12 11.31 -2.34 -14.08
C THR A 12 10.49 -2.87 -12.90
N LEU A 13 10.44 -4.19 -12.73
CA LEU A 13 9.73 -4.83 -11.62
C LEU A 13 10.34 -4.47 -10.26
N GLU A 14 11.67 -4.46 -10.14
CA GLU A 14 12.35 -4.06 -8.91
C GLU A 14 12.11 -2.59 -8.56
N ASN A 15 12.11 -1.70 -9.57
CA ASN A 15 11.75 -0.30 -9.38
C ASN A 15 10.29 -0.16 -8.91
N ALA A 16 9.36 -0.87 -9.54
CA ALA A 16 7.95 -0.86 -9.15
C ALA A 16 7.76 -1.35 -7.70
N ARG A 17 8.47 -2.41 -7.29
CA ARG A 17 8.45 -2.93 -5.92
C ARG A 17 8.92 -1.87 -4.91
N ARG A 18 10.01 -1.17 -5.19
CA ARG A 18 10.54 -0.10 -4.33
C ARG A 18 9.57 1.09 -4.23
N THR A 19 9.05 1.54 -5.37
CA THR A 19 8.07 2.63 -5.41
C THR A 19 6.81 2.27 -4.62
N SER A 20 6.31 1.03 -4.76
CA SER A 20 5.14 0.56 -4.00
C SER A 20 5.37 0.58 -2.49
N ALA A 21 6.56 0.14 -2.04
CA ALA A 21 6.93 0.19 -0.63
C ALA A 21 6.97 1.65 -0.11
N GLN A 22 7.60 2.56 -0.86
CA GLN A 22 7.67 3.98 -0.49
C GLN A 22 6.28 4.64 -0.43
N VAL A 23 5.38 4.31 -1.37
CA VAL A 23 4.01 4.81 -1.35
C VAL A 23 3.24 4.27 -0.14
N SER A 24 3.40 2.98 0.17
CA SER A 24 2.78 2.37 1.36
C SER A 24 3.24 3.05 2.65
N GLU A 25 4.53 3.34 2.79
CA GLU A 25 5.08 4.08 3.94
C GLU A 25 4.48 5.48 4.06
N LEU A 26 4.39 6.23 2.95
CA LEU A 26 3.77 7.57 2.96
C LEU A 26 2.29 7.52 3.33
N MET A 27 1.56 6.51 2.84
CA MET A 27 0.16 6.32 3.20
C MET A 27 0.00 5.91 4.67
N MET A 28 0.91 5.13 5.25
CA MET A 28 0.92 4.85 6.70
C MET A 28 1.22 6.09 7.54
N ILE A 29 2.12 6.96 7.09
CA ILE A 29 2.37 8.26 7.74
C ILE A 29 1.10 9.11 7.72
N ALA A 30 0.39 9.15 6.59
CA ALA A 30 -0.87 9.85 6.47
C ALA A 30 -1.94 9.22 7.38
N LEU A 31 -2.06 7.88 7.39
CA LEU A 31 -2.97 7.14 8.26
C LEU A 31 -2.73 7.50 9.73
N ARG A 32 -1.49 7.46 10.21
CA ARG A 32 -1.14 7.82 11.59
C ARG A 32 -1.48 9.28 11.94
N ARG A 33 -1.45 10.18 10.94
CA ARG A 33 -1.82 11.59 11.14
C ARG A 33 -3.33 11.81 11.24
N PHE A 34 -4.12 11.08 10.45
CA PHE A 34 -5.57 11.30 10.37
C PHE A 34 -6.39 10.35 11.25
N HIS A 35 -5.90 9.13 11.45
CA HIS A 35 -6.54 8.01 12.15
C HIS A 35 -5.49 7.26 13.01
N PRO A 36 -4.94 7.89 14.08
CA PRO A 36 -3.86 7.31 14.88
C PRO A 36 -4.21 5.96 15.50
N ASP A 37 -5.42 5.81 16.05
CA ASP A 37 -5.85 4.55 16.69
C ASP A 37 -5.84 3.38 15.68
N VAL A 38 -6.27 3.63 14.43
CA VAL A 38 -6.25 2.63 13.36
C VAL A 38 -4.82 2.32 12.93
N ALA A 39 -3.94 3.32 12.92
CA ALA A 39 -2.53 3.11 12.57
C ALA A 39 -1.82 2.22 13.60
N ASP A 40 -2.08 2.44 14.90
CA ASP A 40 -1.52 1.63 15.98
C ASP A 40 -2.00 0.16 15.88
N GLU A 41 -3.30 -0.06 15.64
CA GLU A 41 -3.83 -1.42 15.41
C GLU A 41 -3.20 -2.10 14.18
N VAL A 42 -2.99 -1.33 13.09
CA VAL A 42 -2.36 -1.85 11.88
C VAL A 42 -0.88 -2.19 12.11
N ASP A 43 -0.15 -1.37 12.86
CA ASP A 43 1.25 -1.66 13.23
C ASP A 43 1.34 -2.95 14.06
N ASP A 44 0.50 -3.11 15.08
CA ASP A 44 0.44 -4.33 15.90
C ASP A 44 0.19 -5.58 15.03
N LEU A 45 -0.75 -5.49 14.07
CA LEU A 45 -1.07 -6.60 13.16
C LEU A 45 0.06 -6.88 12.15
N LEU A 46 0.82 -5.86 11.72
CA LEU A 46 1.99 -6.02 10.87
C LEU A 46 3.15 -6.66 11.61
N GLU A 47 3.43 -6.24 12.85
CA GLU A 47 4.48 -6.83 13.70
C GLU A 47 4.22 -8.31 13.98
N LEU A 48 2.95 -8.71 14.04
CA LEU A 48 2.52 -10.10 14.22
C LEU A 48 2.44 -10.90 12.91
N ASP A 49 2.85 -10.32 11.77
CA ASP A 49 2.74 -10.91 10.43
C ASP A 49 1.30 -11.39 10.10
N GLN A 50 0.27 -10.79 10.70
CA GLN A 50 -1.13 -11.21 10.46
C GLN A 50 -1.71 -10.58 9.21
N ILE A 51 -1.22 -9.40 8.86
CA ILE A 51 -1.63 -8.65 7.68
C ILE A 51 -0.42 -8.24 6.84
N ARG A 52 -0.69 -7.83 5.61
CA ARG A 52 0.24 -7.07 4.78
C ARG A 52 -0.47 -5.86 4.19
N LEU A 53 0.30 -4.80 3.96
CA LEU A 53 -0.21 -3.62 3.28
C LEU A 53 -0.20 -3.81 1.78
N VAL A 54 -1.30 -3.44 1.13
CA VAL A 54 -1.42 -3.42 -0.33
C VAL A 54 -1.89 -2.05 -0.77
N VAL A 55 -1.09 -1.41 -1.61
CA VAL A 55 -1.49 -0.21 -2.33
C VAL A 55 -2.15 -0.62 -3.63
N GLN A 56 -3.41 -0.22 -3.78
CA GLN A 56 -4.13 -0.30 -5.04
C GLN A 56 -4.20 1.09 -5.67
N SER A 57 -3.70 1.20 -6.89
CA SER A 57 -3.81 2.42 -7.70
C SER A 57 -4.76 2.19 -8.86
N ASP A 58 -5.63 3.16 -9.13
CA ASP A 58 -6.31 3.28 -10.41
C ASP A 58 -6.02 4.66 -11.05
N SER A 59 -6.75 5.03 -12.09
CA SER A 59 -6.54 6.30 -12.81
C SER A 59 -6.91 7.55 -12.00
N VAL A 60 -7.56 7.39 -10.84
CA VAL A 60 -8.16 8.49 -10.06
C VAL A 60 -7.68 8.51 -8.61
N GLU A 61 -7.43 7.35 -8.00
CA GLU A 61 -7.16 7.24 -6.57
C GLU A 61 -6.06 6.23 -6.22
N LEU A 62 -5.48 6.45 -5.04
CA LEU A 62 -4.60 5.50 -4.34
C LEU A 62 -5.31 5.03 -3.07
N LYS A 63 -5.40 3.72 -2.90
CA LYS A 63 -6.01 3.08 -1.72
C LYS A 63 -5.00 2.22 -1.01
N LEU A 64 -4.95 2.34 0.31
CA LEU A 64 -4.20 1.46 1.18
C LEU A 64 -5.16 0.45 1.81
N PHE A 65 -4.85 -0.84 1.68
CA PHE A 65 -5.59 -1.91 2.34
C PHE A 65 -4.67 -2.70 3.27
N ALA A 66 -5.22 -3.14 4.41
CA ALA A 66 -4.69 -4.27 5.16
C ALA A 66 -5.29 -5.56 4.60
N ILE A 67 -4.44 -6.49 4.17
CA ILE A 67 -4.85 -7.78 3.62
C ILE A 67 -4.38 -8.89 4.54
N ASP A 68 -5.30 -9.77 4.95
CA ASP A 68 -4.98 -10.93 5.78
C ASP A 68 -4.22 -12.05 5.02
N GLN A 69 -3.84 -13.10 5.73
CA GLN A 69 -3.18 -14.28 5.17
C GLN A 69 -4.04 -15.05 4.15
N GLN A 70 -5.36 -14.83 4.14
CA GLN A 70 -6.31 -15.44 3.21
C GLN A 70 -6.63 -14.53 2.02
N ASN A 71 -5.91 -13.41 1.86
CA ASN A 71 -6.10 -12.39 0.82
C ASN A 71 -7.42 -11.59 0.91
N ASN A 72 -8.04 -11.52 2.09
CA ASN A 72 -9.20 -10.67 2.31
C ASN A 72 -8.78 -9.31 2.88
N ALA A 73 -9.54 -8.26 2.53
CA ALA A 73 -9.38 -6.95 3.14
C ALA A 73 -9.91 -6.97 4.58
N VAL A 74 -9.02 -6.68 5.53
CA VAL A 74 -9.39 -6.54 6.94
C VAL A 74 -10.27 -5.30 7.08
N GLY A 75 -11.45 -5.44 7.69
CA GLY A 75 -12.45 -4.38 7.80
C GLY A 75 -13.26 -4.10 6.51
N GLY A 76 -12.97 -4.80 5.40
CA GLY A 76 -13.76 -4.75 4.15
C GLY A 76 -13.67 -3.43 3.36
N GLN A 77 -12.92 -2.44 3.83
CA GLN A 77 -12.73 -1.13 3.20
C GLN A 77 -11.26 -0.71 3.24
N PRO A 78 -10.82 0.25 2.40
CA PRO A 78 -9.48 0.80 2.49
C PRO A 78 -9.25 1.43 3.86
N LEU A 79 -8.03 1.27 4.39
CA LEU A 79 -7.56 2.01 5.56
C LEU A 79 -7.46 3.51 5.27
N LEU A 80 -7.07 3.85 4.04
CA LEU A 80 -6.89 5.21 3.59
C LEU A 80 -7.11 5.31 2.08
N THR A 81 -7.80 6.36 1.65
CA THR A 81 -7.93 6.72 0.24
C THR A 81 -7.36 8.11 0.00
N TYR A 82 -6.44 8.21 -0.96
CA TYR A 82 -5.92 9.47 -1.48
C TYR A 82 -6.48 9.75 -2.87
N ARG A 83 -7.06 10.95 -3.02
CA ARG A 83 -7.54 11.48 -4.30
C ARG A 83 -6.83 12.79 -4.61
N PRO A 84 -6.10 12.90 -5.73
CA PRO A 84 -5.39 14.13 -6.09
C PRO A 84 -6.29 15.36 -6.20
N GLN A 85 -7.56 15.16 -6.60
CA GLN A 85 -8.54 16.23 -6.78
C GLN A 85 -8.98 16.84 -5.45
N ASP A 86 -9.08 16.02 -4.40
CA ASP A 86 -9.54 16.43 -3.08
C ASP A 86 -8.38 17.02 -2.25
N LYS A 87 -7.12 16.78 -2.64
CA LYS A 87 -5.88 17.16 -1.93
C LYS A 87 -5.85 16.72 -0.46
N THR A 88 -6.72 15.79 -0.09
CA THR A 88 -6.91 15.28 1.26
C THR A 88 -6.89 13.76 1.23
N CYS A 89 -6.43 13.17 2.33
CA CYS A 89 -6.58 11.73 2.56
C CYS A 89 -7.84 11.55 3.42
N HIS A 90 -8.63 10.53 3.11
CA HIS A 90 -9.84 10.18 3.84
C HIS A 90 -9.74 8.74 4.33
#